data_AF-A0A8C4HYS8-F1
#
_entry.id   AF-A0A8C4HYS8-F1
#
_cell.length_a   1.000
_cell.length_b   1.000
_cell.length_c   1.000
_cell.angle_alpha   90.00
_cell.angle_beta   90.00
_cell.angle_gamma   90.00
#
_symmetry.space_group_name_H-M   'P 1'
#
loop_
_entity.id
_entity.type
_entity.pdbx_description
1 polymer ?
#
loop_
_entity_poly.entity_id
_entity_poly.type
_entity_poly.pdbx_seq_one_letter_code
_entity_poly.pdbx_strand_id
1 'polypeptide(L)'
;MAESADMEQLLTSFRKFAIHGDTKATGKELNGKNWAKLCKDCKIIDGKNVTATDVDIVFSKVKQKTSRVITYEEFRRALDELGPKRFKGQSKEEALDRYLFGMIRF
;
A
#
# COMPACT_ATOMS: atom_id res chain seq x y z
N MET A 1 -3.10 -8.19 -20.38
CA MET A 1 -4.16 -7.19 -20.25
C MET A 1 -4.57 -6.92 -18.78
N ALA A 2 -4.31 -7.83 -17.83
CA ALA A 2 -4.64 -7.62 -16.41
C ALA A 2 -3.65 -6.70 -15.67
N GLU A 3 -2.33 -6.90 -15.84
CA GLU A 3 -1.28 -6.18 -15.08
C GLU A 3 -1.37 -4.64 -15.12
N SER A 4 -1.90 -4.06 -16.19
CA SER A 4 -2.06 -2.61 -16.33
C SER A 4 -3.22 -2.05 -15.50
N ALA A 5 -4.35 -2.76 -15.43
CA ALA A 5 -5.53 -2.31 -14.69
C ALA A 5 -5.30 -2.36 -13.17
N ASP A 6 -4.59 -3.39 -12.74
CA ASP A 6 -4.16 -3.60 -11.36
C ASP A 6 -3.29 -2.44 -10.86
N MET A 7 -2.33 -2.05 -11.69
CA MET A 7 -1.41 -0.95 -11.40
C MET A 7 -2.11 0.41 -11.38
N GLU A 8 -3.09 0.63 -12.27
CA GLU A 8 -3.88 1.86 -12.30
C GLU A 8 -4.77 2.01 -11.06
N GLN A 9 -5.40 0.93 -10.59
CA GLN A 9 -6.21 0.97 -9.38
C GLN A 9 -5.39 1.20 -8.12
N LEU A 10 -4.21 0.58 -8.02
CA LEU A 10 -3.25 0.84 -6.96
C LEU A 10 -2.80 2.30 -6.95
N LEU A 11 -2.46 2.84 -8.12
CA LEU A 11 -2.07 4.24 -8.27
C LEU A 11 -3.23 5.19 -7.92
N THR A 12 -4.44 4.86 -8.32
CA THR A 12 -5.65 5.65 -8.03
C THR A 12 -5.92 5.70 -6.53
N SER A 13 -5.85 4.56 -5.86
CA SER A 13 -5.98 4.46 -4.41
C SER A 13 -4.87 5.23 -3.71
N PHE A 14 -3.61 4.99 -4.11
CA PHE A 14 -2.46 5.72 -3.60
C PHE A 14 -2.66 7.24 -3.68
N ARG A 15 -3.07 7.76 -4.85
CA ARG A 15 -3.32 9.19 -5.05
C ARG A 15 -4.45 9.72 -4.16
N LYS A 16 -5.57 8.99 -4.08
CA LYS A 16 -6.70 9.35 -3.20
C LYS A 16 -6.24 9.49 -1.75
N PHE A 17 -5.44 8.56 -1.25
CA PHE A 17 -4.92 8.60 0.12
C PHE A 17 -3.74 9.58 0.29
N ALA A 18 -2.94 9.82 -0.76
CA ALA A 18 -1.83 10.76 -0.73
C ALA A 18 -2.30 12.21 -0.51
N ILE A 19 -3.42 12.59 -1.14
CA ILE A 19 -4.05 13.92 -0.93
C ILE A 19 -5.03 13.95 0.25
N HIS A 20 -5.30 12.81 0.87
CA HIS A 20 -6.32 12.70 1.91
C HIS A 20 -5.89 13.46 3.18
N GLY A 21 -6.63 14.52 3.50
CA GLY A 21 -6.38 15.33 4.68
C GLY A 21 -5.18 16.28 4.59
N ASP A 22 -4.52 16.37 3.42
CA ASP A 22 -3.42 17.30 3.18
C ASP A 22 -3.70 18.11 1.90
N THR A 23 -4.20 19.33 2.09
CA THR A 23 -4.58 20.23 0.99
C THR A 23 -3.39 20.75 0.18
N LYS A 24 -2.16 20.51 0.63
CA LYS A 24 -0.92 20.87 -0.09
C LYS A 24 -0.30 19.67 -0.81
N ALA A 25 -0.74 18.45 -0.52
CA ALA A 25 -0.20 17.25 -1.14
C ALA A 25 -0.57 17.18 -2.63
N THR A 26 0.43 16.84 -3.44
CA THR A 26 0.29 16.75 -4.90
C THR A 26 -0.19 15.38 -5.37
N GLY A 27 -0.43 14.45 -4.44
CA GLY A 27 -0.77 13.06 -4.75
C GLY A 27 0.40 12.20 -5.23
N LYS A 28 1.63 12.73 -5.15
CA LYS A 28 2.86 12.02 -5.56
C LYS A 28 3.51 11.23 -4.42
N GLU A 29 3.21 11.59 -3.19
CA GLU A 29 3.85 11.09 -1.98
C GLU A 29 2.80 10.76 -0.92
N LEU A 30 3.02 9.68 -0.17
CA LEU A 30 2.11 9.20 0.85
C LEU A 30 2.81 9.24 2.21
N ASN A 31 2.21 9.92 3.19
CA ASN A 31 2.74 9.95 4.54
C ASN A 31 2.42 8.65 5.30
N GLY A 32 3.16 8.37 6.38
CA GLY A 32 2.98 7.14 7.17
C GLY A 32 1.58 6.98 7.77
N LYS A 33 0.92 8.08 8.12
CA LYS A 33 -0.45 8.07 8.67
C LYS A 33 -1.47 7.63 7.62
N ASN A 34 -1.37 8.16 6.40
CA ASN A 34 -2.24 7.82 5.29
C ASN A 34 -1.92 6.43 4.73
N TRP A 35 -0.65 6.01 4.75
CA TRP A 35 -0.25 4.62 4.48
C TRP A 35 -0.91 3.64 5.44
N ALA A 36 -0.80 3.87 6.76
CA ALA A 36 -1.44 3.00 7.75
C ALA A 36 -2.97 2.96 7.56
N LYS A 37 -3.59 4.09 7.20
CA LYS A 37 -5.01 4.16 6.88
C LYS A 37 -5.37 3.36 5.63
N LEU A 38 -4.63 3.54 4.53
CA LEU A 38 -4.81 2.76 3.30
C LEU A 38 -4.67 1.27 3.58
N CYS A 39 -3.63 0.85 4.30
CA CYS A 39 -3.43 -0.55 4.64
C CYS A 39 -4.58 -1.10 5.50
N LYS A 40 -5.21 -0.29 6.34
CA LYS A 40 -6.38 -0.69 7.14
C LYS A 40 -7.65 -0.75 6.29
N ASP A 41 -7.93 0.29 5.51
CA ASP A 41 -9.14 0.45 4.70
C ASP A 41 -9.18 -0.55 3.54
N CYS A 42 -8.06 -0.74 2.84
CA CYS A 42 -7.90 -1.76 1.78
C CYS A 42 -7.72 -3.18 2.36
N LYS A 43 -7.92 -3.33 3.67
CA LYS A 43 -7.80 -4.59 4.42
C LYS A 43 -6.43 -5.26 4.32
N ILE A 44 -5.36 -4.58 3.91
CA ILE A 44 -3.97 -5.11 3.89
C ILE A 44 -3.56 -5.64 5.27
N ILE A 45 -3.96 -4.93 6.32
CA ILE A 45 -3.79 -5.37 7.70
C ILE A 45 -4.88 -6.39 8.02
N ASP A 46 -4.49 -7.66 8.05
CA ASP A 46 -5.36 -8.78 8.45
C ASP A 46 -5.41 -8.96 9.97
N GLY A 47 -4.48 -8.35 10.72
CA GLY A 47 -4.36 -8.49 12.17
C GLY A 47 -3.82 -9.85 12.62
N LYS A 48 -3.72 -10.85 11.72
CA LYS A 48 -3.11 -12.16 11.97
C LYS A 48 -1.69 -12.24 11.39
N ASN A 49 -1.56 -12.10 10.07
CA ASN A 49 -0.28 -12.24 9.37
C ASN A 49 0.42 -10.90 9.12
N VAL A 50 -0.36 -9.87 8.79
CA VAL A 50 0.12 -8.50 8.62
C VAL A 50 -0.56 -7.64 9.67
N THR A 51 0.23 -7.07 10.57
CA THR A 51 -0.22 -6.19 11.64
C THR A 51 0.08 -4.72 11.34
N ALA A 52 -0.50 -3.80 12.11
CA ALA A 52 -0.16 -2.37 12.05
C ALA A 52 1.36 -2.13 12.26
N THR A 53 1.98 -2.93 13.12
CA THR A 53 3.43 -2.90 13.36
C THR A 53 4.21 -3.35 12.13
N ASP A 54 3.78 -4.43 11.45
CA ASP A 54 4.45 -4.90 10.24
C ASP A 54 4.42 -3.86 9.12
N VAL A 55 3.28 -3.20 8.90
CA VAL A 55 3.17 -2.18 7.85
C VAL A 55 3.99 -0.93 8.20
N ASP A 56 4.15 -0.59 9.48
CA ASP A 56 5.01 0.51 9.92
C ASP A 56 6.51 0.18 9.75
N ILE A 57 6.90 -1.07 10.05
CA ILE A 57 8.25 -1.58 9.78
C ILE A 57 8.54 -1.54 8.28
N VAL A 58 7.63 -2.04 7.44
CA VAL A 58 7.82 -2.03 5.98
C VAL A 58 7.88 -0.61 5.46
N PHE A 59 7.00 0.29 5.93
CA PHE A 59 7.05 1.72 5.59
C PHE A 59 8.41 2.31 5.92
N SER A 60 8.92 2.06 7.13
CA SER A 60 10.23 2.52 7.58
C SER A 60 11.40 1.90 6.83
N LYS A 61 11.23 0.68 6.30
CA LYS A 61 12.22 -0.04 5.50
C LYS A 61 12.30 0.48 4.07
N VAL A 62 11.15 0.75 3.44
CA VAL A 62 11.12 1.19 2.04
C VAL A 62 11.37 2.68 1.90
N LYS A 63 10.99 3.50 2.90
CA LYS A 63 11.17 4.95 2.85
C LYS A 63 12.63 5.34 2.97
N GLN A 64 12.99 6.48 2.38
CA GLN A 64 14.30 7.09 2.65
C GLN A 64 14.47 7.42 4.14
N LYS A 65 15.70 7.22 4.67
CA LYS A 65 16.02 7.34 6.11
C LYS A 65 15.48 8.63 6.76
N THR A 66 15.60 9.76 6.08
CA THR A 66 15.16 11.08 6.58
C THR A 66 13.76 11.47 6.12
N SER A 67 13.14 10.71 5.22
CA SER A 67 11.83 11.02 4.69
C SER A 67 10.71 10.59 5.65
N ARG A 68 9.65 11.40 5.68
CA ARG A 68 8.39 11.12 6.40
C ARG A 68 7.29 10.61 5.47
N VAL A 69 7.59 10.53 4.18
CA VAL A 69 6.69 10.14 3.10
C VAL A 69 7.37 9.11 2.21
N ILE A 70 6.57 8.32 1.50
CA ILE A 70 7.01 7.37 0.48
C ILE A 70 6.47 7.79 -0.88
N THR A 71 7.23 7.55 -1.93
CA THR A 71 6.76 7.74 -3.31
C THR A 71 5.98 6.51 -3.77
N TYR A 72 5.35 6.59 -4.95
CA TYR A 72 4.65 5.45 -5.53
C TYR A 72 5.56 4.22 -5.74
N GLU A 73 6.84 4.41 -6.07
CA GLU A 73 7.79 3.31 -6.23
C GLU A 73 8.07 2.60 -4.90
N GLU A 74 8.28 3.37 -3.82
CA GLU A 74 8.47 2.82 -2.48
C GLU A 74 7.20 2.16 -1.95
N PHE A 75 6.04 2.72 -2.25
CA PHE A 75 4.74 2.10 -1.98
C PHE A 75 4.59 0.75 -2.68
N ARG A 76 4.96 0.64 -3.96
CA ARG A 76 4.93 -0.65 -4.67
C ARG A 76 5.87 -1.67 -4.02
N ARG A 77 7.08 -1.25 -3.64
CA ARG A 77 8.00 -2.12 -2.89
C ARG A 77 7.44 -2.55 -1.54
N ALA A 78 6.72 -1.67 -0.86
CA ALA A 78 6.06 -1.99 0.40
C ALA A 78 5.03 -3.09 0.23
N LEU A 79 4.19 -3.00 -0.81
CA LEU A 79 3.22 -4.03 -1.15
C LEU A 79 3.88 -5.36 -1.53
N ASP A 80 5.01 -5.30 -2.23
CA ASP A 80 5.81 -6.47 -2.58
C ASP A 80 6.34 -7.20 -1.35
N GLU A 81 6.78 -6.46 -0.32
CA GLU A 81 7.23 -7.00 0.96
C GLU A 81 6.07 -7.56 1.80
N LEU A 82 4.88 -6.96 1.71
CA LEU A 82 3.69 -7.39 2.45
C LEU A 82 2.98 -8.58 1.79
N GLY A 83 3.03 -8.70 0.46
CA GLY A 83 2.46 -9.79 -0.33
C GLY A 83 2.74 -11.18 0.24
N PRO A 84 4.01 -11.62 0.33
CA PRO A 84 4.36 -12.95 0.83
C PRO A 84 4.10 -13.10 2.34
N LYS A 85 4.14 -12.01 3.12
CA LYS A 85 3.75 -12.04 4.54
C LYS A 85 2.26 -12.34 4.70
N ARG A 86 1.42 -11.68 3.90
CA ARG A 86 -0.03 -11.79 3.97
C ARG A 86 -0.55 -13.08 3.35
N PHE A 87 -0.05 -13.42 2.18
CA PHE A 87 -0.48 -14.55 1.38
C PHE A 87 0.68 -15.54 1.22
N LYS A 88 1.00 -16.24 2.30
CA LYS A 88 2.04 -17.28 2.30
C LYS A 88 1.69 -18.34 1.25
N GLY A 89 2.54 -18.49 0.24
CA GLY A 89 2.39 -19.49 -0.82
C GLY A 89 1.58 -19.04 -2.05
N GLN A 90 1.20 -17.76 -2.14
CA GLN A 90 0.59 -17.22 -3.37
C GLN A 90 1.60 -16.45 -4.21
N SER A 91 1.43 -16.50 -5.54
CA SER A 91 2.20 -15.69 -6.48
C SER A 91 1.90 -14.20 -6.30
N LYS A 92 2.84 -13.33 -6.72
CA LYS A 92 2.66 -11.87 -6.66
C LYS A 92 1.35 -11.42 -7.30
N GLU A 93 0.98 -12.04 -8.42
CA GLU A 93 -0.25 -11.77 -9.16
C GLU A 93 -1.51 -12.04 -8.32
N GLU A 94 -1.59 -13.21 -7.66
CA GLU A 94 -2.71 -13.54 -6.77
C GLU A 94 -2.78 -12.62 -5.54
N ALA A 95 -1.62 -12.24 -4.98
CA ALA A 95 -1.57 -11.29 -3.88
C ALA A 95 -2.12 -9.91 -4.30
N LEU A 96 -1.74 -9.44 -5.50
CA LEU A 96 -2.23 -8.19 -6.08
C LEU A 96 -3.73 -8.22 -6.35
N ASP A 97 -4.24 -9.29 -6.96
CA ASP A 97 -5.68 -9.46 -7.21
C ASP A 97 -6.47 -9.37 -5.90
N ARG A 98 -5.99 -9.99 -4.83
CA ARG A 98 -6.62 -9.89 -3.50
C ARG A 98 -6.52 -8.50 -2.88
N TYR A 99 -5.42 -7.79 -3.09
CA TYR A 99 -5.33 -6.38 -2.67
C TYR A 99 -6.34 -5.51 -3.43
N LEU A 100 -6.52 -5.75 -4.72
CA LEU A 100 -7.48 -5.02 -5.55
C LEU A 100 -8.91 -5.33 -5.18
N PHE A 101 -9.24 -6.59 -4.92
CA PHE A 101 -10.57 -6.95 -4.41
C PHE A 101 -10.87 -6.24 -3.09
N GLY A 102 -9.86 -6.05 -2.24
CA GLY A 102 -9.96 -5.22 -1.03
C GLY A 102 -10.16 -3.73 -1.33
N MET A 103 -9.51 -3.20 -2.37
CA MET A 103 -9.60 -1.80 -2.80
C MET A 103 -10.90 -1.45 -3.52
N ILE A 104 -11.45 -2.35 -4.34
CA ILE A 104 -12.75 -2.17 -5.06
C ILE A 104 -13.91 -2.09 -4.06
N ARG A 105 -13.77 -2.73 -2.90
CA ARG A 105 -14.79 -2.74 -1.85
C ARG A 105 -14.79 -1.49 -0.98
N PHE A 106 -13.94 -0.51 -1.29
CA PHE A 106 -13.79 0.77 -0.60
C PHE A 106 -14.20 1.93 -1.51
#